data_AF-A0A8B7Z8M5-F1
#
_entry.id   AF-A0A8B7Z8M5-F1
#
_cell.length_a   1.000
_cell.length_b   1.000
_cell.length_c   1.000
_cell.angle_alpha   90.00
_cell.angle_beta   90.00
_cell.angle_gamma   90.00
#
_symmetry.space_group_name_H-M   'P 1'
#
loop_
_entity.id
_entity.type
_entity.pdbx_description
1 polymer ?
#
loop_
_entity_poly.entity_id
_entity_poly.type
_entity_poly.pdbx_seq_one_letter_code
_entity_poly.pdbx_strand_id
1 'polypeptide(L)'
;MLILPVKTSQECGPTICGDEQSDPELMHYLGATLTKQFGNNFHEYCTTDKPRMVLNKLERRGYKVISQSGTGQTMVWTLHKPLPLDNGPSQDEGST
;
A
#
# COMPACT_ATOMS: atom_id res chain seq x y z
N MET A 1 -6.71 -5.94 1.78
CA MET A 1 -5.52 -5.88 2.65
C MET A 1 -4.34 -5.59 1.74
N LEU A 2 -3.66 -4.45 1.91
CA LEU A 2 -2.49 -4.11 1.10
C LEU A 2 -1.25 -4.48 1.91
N ILE A 3 -0.50 -5.49 1.46
CA ILE A 3 0.80 -5.83 2.05
C ILE A 3 1.84 -5.10 1.21
N LEU A 4 2.59 -4.19 1.83
CA LEU A 4 3.72 -3.54 1.16
C LEU A 4 5.01 -4.24 1.61
N PRO A 5 5.53 -5.19 0.82
CA PRO A 5 6.88 -5.67 1.06
C PRO A 5 7.81 -4.52 0.74
N VAL A 6 8.52 -3.96 1.72
CA VAL A 6 9.48 -2.89 1.44
C VAL A 6 10.90 -3.45 1.61
N LYS A 7 11.65 -3.53 0.52
CA LYS A 7 13.10 -3.77 0.60
C LYS A 7 13.78 -2.44 0.87
N THR A 8 14.53 -2.33 1.96
CA THR A 8 15.30 -1.12 2.28
C THR A 8 16.73 -1.45 2.64
N SER A 9 17.68 -0.91 1.89
CA SER A 9 18.79 -0.24 2.58
C SER A 9 18.16 1.01 3.20
N GLN A 10 18.23 1.20 4.53
CA GLN A 10 17.47 2.22 5.27
C GLN A 10 17.64 3.66 4.74
N GLU A 11 18.64 3.91 3.88
CA GLU A 11 19.11 5.24 3.49
C GLU A 11 18.91 5.57 1.98
N CYS A 12 18.75 4.55 1.12
CA CYS A 12 18.64 4.68 -0.35
C CYS A 12 17.60 3.69 -0.93
N GLY A 13 16.59 4.20 -1.65
CA GLY A 13 15.55 3.40 -2.33
C GLY A 13 16.10 2.55 -3.50
N PRO A 14 15.33 1.58 -4.03
CA PRO A 14 13.87 1.64 -4.29
C PRO A 14 12.96 0.92 -3.27
N THR A 15 11.76 1.46 -3.08
CA THR A 15 10.68 0.89 -2.23
C THR A 15 9.69 0.11 -3.09
N ILE A 16 9.44 -1.16 -2.76
CA ILE A 16 8.38 -1.97 -3.40
C ILE A 16 7.04 -1.63 -2.73
N CYS A 17 6.02 -1.36 -3.54
CA CYS A 17 4.73 -0.77 -3.12
C CYS A 17 3.51 -1.60 -3.55
N GLY A 18 3.70 -2.76 -4.18
CA GLY A 18 2.59 -3.60 -4.62
C GLY A 18 3.00 -4.61 -5.67
N ASP A 19 2.01 -5.39 -6.08
CA ASP A 19 2.07 -6.45 -7.10
C ASP A 19 1.13 -6.12 -8.29
N GLU A 20 1.05 -7.01 -9.28
CA GLU A 20 0.20 -6.86 -10.47
C GLU A 20 -1.30 -6.66 -10.17
N GLN A 21 -1.79 -7.12 -9.02
CA GLN A 21 -3.20 -7.01 -8.64
C GLN A 21 -3.49 -5.75 -7.82
N SER A 22 -2.45 -4.96 -7.54
CA SER A 22 -2.58 -3.70 -6.81
C SER A 22 -3.27 -2.63 -7.67
N ASP A 23 -4.05 -1.77 -7.02
CA ASP A 23 -4.81 -0.70 -7.68
C ASP A 23 -3.89 0.22 -8.51
N PRO A 24 -4.03 0.26 -9.85
CA PRO A 24 -3.19 1.07 -10.71
C PRO A 24 -3.24 2.57 -10.41
N GLU A 25 -4.39 3.10 -9.96
CA GLU A 25 -4.52 4.52 -9.60
C GLU A 25 -3.68 4.83 -8.35
N LEU A 26 -3.73 3.94 -7.36
CA LEU A 26 -2.93 4.06 -6.15
C LEU A 26 -1.43 3.96 -6.47
N MET A 27 -1.03 3.00 -7.32
CA MET A 27 0.38 2.84 -7.71
C MET A 27 0.89 4.07 -8.47
N HIS A 28 0.07 4.63 -9.37
CA HIS A 28 0.39 5.87 -10.06
C HIS A 28 0.54 7.05 -9.09
N TYR A 29 -0.35 7.19 -8.10
CA TYR A 29 -0.24 8.21 -7.05
C TYR A 29 1.04 8.07 -6.21
N LEU A 30 1.52 6.85 -5.99
CA LEU A 30 2.78 6.58 -5.32
C LEU A 30 4.01 6.87 -6.21
N GLY A 31 3.81 7.12 -7.50
CA GLY A 31 4.91 7.23 -8.47
C GLY A 31 5.62 5.90 -8.69
N ALA A 32 4.92 4.78 -8.44
CA ALA A 32 5.48 3.45 -8.62
C ALA A 32 5.35 3.00 -10.07
N THR A 33 6.37 2.31 -10.57
CA THR A 33 6.39 1.72 -11.91
C THR A 33 6.34 0.20 -11.78
N LEU A 34 5.53 -0.45 -12.61
CA LEU A 34 5.50 -1.91 -12.68
C LEU A 34 6.80 -2.40 -13.31
N THR A 35 7.58 -3.16 -12.54
CA THR A 35 8.90 -3.65 -12.94
C THR A 35 8.96 -5.17 -12.75
N LYS A 36 9.71 -5.84 -13.61
CA LYS A 36 10.01 -7.27 -13.47
C LYS A 36 11.48 -7.44 -13.17
N GLN A 37 11.82 -7.91 -11.97
CA GLN A 37 13.19 -8.32 -11.70
C GLN A 37 13.55 -9.56 -12.53
N PHE A 38 14.74 -9.53 -13.13
CA PHE A 38 15.25 -10.66 -13.90
C PHE A 38 15.37 -11.89 -13.00
N GLY A 39 14.64 -12.96 -13.33
CA GLY A 39 14.55 -14.18 -12.51
C GLY A 39 13.26 -14.34 -11.72
N ASN A 40 12.42 -13.31 -11.60
CA ASN A 40 11.10 -13.42 -10.98
C ASN A 40 10.01 -13.71 -12.03
N ASN A 41 9.01 -14.52 -11.65
CA ASN A 41 7.84 -14.82 -12.47
C ASN A 41 6.70 -13.79 -12.34
N PHE A 42 6.85 -12.81 -11.45
CA PHE A 42 5.84 -11.82 -11.10
C PHE A 42 6.41 -10.40 -11.26
N HIS A 43 5.53 -9.45 -11.57
CA HIS A 43 5.87 -8.02 -11.59
C HIS A 43 5.56 -7.36 -10.25
N GLU A 44 6.38 -6.38 -9.89
CA GLU A 44 6.29 -5.61 -8.65
C GLU A 44 6.30 -4.12 -8.97
N TYR A 45 5.45 -3.37 -8.29
CA TYR A 45 5.46 -1.92 -8.33
C TYR A 45 6.60 -1.37 -7.47
N CYS A 46 7.56 -0.69 -8.09
CA CYS A 46 8.69 -0.07 -7.39
C CYS A 46 8.65 1.45 -7.53
N THR A 47 8.93 2.17 -6.46
CA THR A 47 9.14 3.63 -6.46
C THR A 47 10.54 3.97 -5.98
N THR A 48 11.10 5.08 -6.46
CA THR A 48 12.36 5.63 -5.96
C THR A 48 12.21 6.32 -4.59
N ASP A 49 10.97 6.60 -4.19
CA ASP A 49 10.67 7.23 -2.92
C ASP A 49 11.12 6.36 -1.73
N LYS A 50 11.56 7.03 -0.66
CA LYS A 50 11.87 6.38 0.61
C LYS A 50 10.59 5.82 1.25
N PRO A 51 10.67 4.75 2.06
CA PRO A 51 9.49 4.14 2.69
C PRO A 51 8.64 5.15 3.47
N ARG A 52 9.29 6.08 4.21
CA ARG A 52 8.61 7.14 4.95
C ARG A 52 7.75 8.04 4.05
N MET A 53 8.21 8.33 2.84
CA MET A 53 7.42 9.13 1.89
C MET A 53 6.22 8.35 1.37
N VAL A 54 6.40 7.07 1.08
CA VAL A 54 5.32 6.16 0.66
C VAL A 54 4.27 6.03 1.76
N LEU A 55 4.68 5.80 3.01
CA LEU A 55 3.77 5.72 4.16
C LEU A 55 2.99 7.03 4.36
N ASN A 56 3.64 8.19 4.24
CA ASN A 56 2.97 9.49 4.34
C ASN A 56 1.94 9.70 3.22
N LYS A 57 2.24 9.28 1.99
CA LYS A 57 1.30 9.33 0.85
C LYS A 57 0.09 8.42 1.11
N LEU A 58 0.30 7.23 1.64
CA LEU A 58 -0.74 6.27 1.96
C LEU A 58 -1.64 6.76 3.11
N GLU A 59 -1.05 7.37 4.13
CA GLU A 59 -1.81 7.97 5.25
C GLU A 59 -2.81 9.02 4.73
N ARG A 60 -2.38 9.88 3.79
CA ARG A 60 -3.27 10.87 3.14
C ARG A 60 -4.42 10.24 2.35
N ARG A 61 -4.29 8.99 1.89
CA ARG A 61 -5.34 8.23 1.19
C ARG A 61 -6.20 7.39 2.15
N GLY A 62 -5.98 7.49 3.46
CA GLY A 62 -6.75 6.83 4.52
C GLY A 62 -6.24 5.45 4.93
N TYR A 63 -5.02 5.09 4.54
CA TYR A 63 -4.39 3.86 5.01
C TYR A 63 -3.75 4.07 6.38
N LYS A 64 -3.88 3.08 7.25
CA LYS A 64 -3.19 3.04 8.55
C LYS A 64 -2.25 1.85 8.59
N VAL A 65 -1.05 2.06 9.14
CA VAL A 65 -0.13 0.97 9.44
C VAL A 65 -0.72 0.13 10.57
N ILE A 66 -0.88 -1.17 10.33
CA ILE A 66 -1.40 -2.12 11.32
C ILE A 66 -0.30 -2.99 11.92
N SER A 67 0.78 -3.21 11.17
CA SER A 67 1.92 -3.99 11.63
C SER A 67 3.16 -3.64 10.83
N GLN A 68 4.32 -3.86 11.45
CA GLN A 68 5.63 -3.77 10.83
C GLN A 68 6.42 -5.02 11.22
N SER A 69 7.06 -5.66 10.24
CA SER A 69 7.92 -6.83 10.46
C SER A 69 9.25 -6.67 9.74
N GLY A 70 10.35 -7.07 10.37
CA GLY A 70 11.68 -7.04 9.78
C GLY A 70 12.21 -8.44 9.59
N THR A 71 12.83 -8.72 8.44
CA THR A 71 13.58 -9.96 8.21
C THR A 71 14.88 -9.63 7.46
N GLY A 72 16.00 -9.74 8.18
CA GLY A 72 17.31 -9.36 7.66
C GLY A 72 17.38 -7.88 7.28
N GLN A 73 17.63 -7.60 6.01
CA GLN A 73 17.69 -6.24 5.45
C GLN A 73 16.35 -5.78 4.83
N THR A 74 15.26 -6.53 5.05
CA THR A 74 13.94 -6.22 4.50
C THR A 74 13.00 -5.83 5.63
N MET A 75 12.21 -4.77 5.42
CA MET A 75 11.19 -4.31 6.37
C MET A 75 9.84 -4.28 5.68
N VAL A 76 8.86 -5.00 6.20
CA VAL A 76 7.52 -5.08 5.61
C VAL A 76 6.56 -4.25 6.45
N TRP A 77 5.76 -3.41 5.80
CA TRP A 77 4.67 -2.69 6.44
C TRP A 77 3.34 -3.23 5.94
N THR A 78 2.50 -3.63 6.87
CA THR A 78 1.13 -4.04 6.58
C THR A 78 0.22 -2.84 6.83
N LEU A 79 -0.55 -2.43 5.82
CA LEU A 79 -1.47 -1.31 5.92
C LEU A 79 -2.91 -1.75 5.68
N HIS A 80 -3.83 -1.08 6.36
CA HIS A 80 -5.26 -1.27 6.21
C HIS A 80 -5.95 0.08 5.97
N LYS A 81 -6.77 0.14 4.92
CA LYS A 81 -7.72 1.22 4.70
C LYS A 81 -9.11 0.69 5.05
N PRO A 82 -9.78 1.22 6.09
CA PRO A 82 -11.14 0.82 6.39
C PRO A 82 -12.03 1.16 5.21
N LEU A 83 -12.96 0.25 4.88
CA LEU A 83 -14.02 0.57 3.94
C LEU A 83 -14.87 1.69 4.56
N PRO A 84 -15.37 2.65 3.75
CA PRO A 84 -16.38 3.56 4.23
C PRO A 84 -17.52 2.71 4.80
N LEU A 85 -17.93 3.02 6.03
CA LEU A 85 -19.14 2.42 6.60
C LEU A 85 -20.26 2.70 5.60
N ASP A 86 -20.77 1.64 5.00
CA ASP A 86 -22.03 1.70 4.26
C ASP A 86 -23.08 2.11 5.30
N ASN A 87 -23.40 3.41 5.33
CA ASN A 87 -24.60 3.85 5.99
C ASN A 87 -25.73 3.29 5.12
N GLY A 88 -26.12 2.06 5.42
CA GLY A 88 -27.29 1.43 4.83
C GLY A 88 -28.48 2.39 4.89
N PRO A 89 -29.44 2.27 3.97
CA PRO A 89 -30.49 3.25 3.80
C PRO A 89 -31.13 3.54 5.16
N SER A 90 -31.22 4.83 5.48
CA SER A 90 -31.93 5.36 6.63
C SER A 90 -33.26 4.63 6.72
N GLN A 91 -33.52 3.94 7.83
CA GLN A 91 -34.87 3.50 8.15
C GLN A 91 -35.67 4.78 8.34
N ASP A 92 -36.30 5.23 7.27
CA ASP A 92 -37.30 6.27 7.28
C ASP A 92 -38.46 5.77 8.14
N GLU A 93 -38.79 6.57 9.15
CA GLU A 93 -39.84 6.32 10.12
C GLU A 93 -41.19 6.23 9.41
N GLY A 94 -41.80 5.05 9.45
CA GLY A 94 -43.18 4.84 9.03
C GLY A 94 -44.00 4.24 10.16
N SER A 95 -44.10 4.94 11.29
CA SER A 95 -45.22 4.74 12.23
C SER A 95 -46.49 5.29 11.60
N THR A 96 -47.45 4.42 11.29
CA THR A 96 -48.89 4.50 11.64
C THR A 96 -49.61 3.31 11.02
#